data_AF-A0A0G2HWK7-F1
#
_entry.id   AF-A0A0G2HWK7-F1
#
_cell.length_a   1.000
_cell.length_b   1.000
_cell.length_c   1.000
_cell.angle_alpha   90.00
_cell.angle_beta   90.00
_cell.angle_gamma   90.00
#
_symmetry.space_group_name_H-M   'P 1'
#
loop_
_entity.id
_entity.type
_entity.pdbx_description
1 polymer ?
#
loop_
_entity_poly.entity_id
_entity_poly.type
_entity_poly.pdbx_seq_one_letter_code
_entity_poly.pdbx_strand_id
1 'polypeptide(L)'
;MTASILCFVVYAYHGGTYLDWSGSAQDRQPPSPGAQPEGTTPEAPGSPESPQTQSQSQSQSQTNQAGAARYPAWVETPKVFDVAQIPDYVPPPFSLGTPIALHPQLAQAIDRFLSRPILTHKQASPQNQAACPLEQANAQVNADQLKNDHERWLAVDTETIDRMRRGALEYLEQHTASEGEAGLIGPGFGLDAKPIRQGSRGIVFAAGNHRTVDRTIGCIKEIQRLGWQLGAIEVFHFEGELTDEDQRQQLRDLGATPHTVSTKKAPGRWKNFELKAEAILRSSFDEVLYLDSDNYPLSDVGALFDSSLFRDARGGNAIFWPDLNRDHPDNAIHRVLGIPCHNAWELDSGQILIAKSGNDGLNLAALYLAQYMAEEGNFWFSGGDKDTFRYAFLALGITYTPAPRWLSLLGHRDPKDNFCGAAMLQYGLDPPRDGHADPADPSHPEPLFVHANLLKHMSGVRPGDVFTLFRRLVPGQDDVRNEYRPAKALHSVTGGGSSVAGKGLCSDIIAFRGGADIETVDTTTSFGGMMKGFEDQFFSYGALPGLWR
;
A
#
# COMPACT_ATOMS: atom_id res chain seq x y z
N MET A 1 37.78 -9.11 8.19
CA MET A 1 36.60 -9.68 8.86
C MET A 1 36.01 -8.61 9.75
N THR A 2 34.89 -8.00 9.32
CA THR A 2 33.82 -7.33 10.08
C THR A 2 33.05 -6.49 9.07
N ALA A 3 32.04 -7.11 8.45
CA ALA A 3 31.09 -6.46 7.57
C ALA A 3 29.90 -5.98 8.41
N SER A 4 29.67 -4.67 8.42
CA SER A 4 28.45 -4.06 8.97
C SER A 4 27.37 -4.12 7.90
N ILE A 5 26.35 -4.94 8.11
CA ILE A 5 25.10 -4.95 7.33
C ILE A 5 24.02 -4.39 8.25
N LEU A 6 23.66 -3.12 8.03
CA LEU A 6 22.45 -2.52 8.59
C LEU A 6 21.41 -2.41 7.48
N CYS A 7 20.44 -3.33 7.50
CA CYS A 7 19.25 -3.26 6.68
C CYS A 7 18.05 -2.67 7.50
N PHE A 8 17.88 -1.34 7.48
CA PHE A 8 16.77 -0.51 7.96
C PHE A 8 15.50 -0.50 7.08
N VAL A 9 14.40 -1.16 7.44
CA VAL A 9 13.11 -0.82 6.79
C VAL A 9 12.71 0.62 7.19
N VAL A 10 12.65 1.49 6.17
CA VAL A 10 12.83 2.96 6.10
C VAL A 10 14.28 3.41 6.32
N TYR A 11 15.01 3.55 5.22
CA TYR A 11 16.43 3.93 5.22
C TYR A 11 16.61 5.44 5.14
N ALA A 12 17.64 5.90 5.86
CA ALA A 12 18.03 7.29 6.02
C ALA A 12 18.82 7.81 4.80
N TYR A 13 18.39 8.93 4.23
CA TYR A 13 19.25 9.76 3.38
C TYR A 13 20.56 10.10 4.12
N HIS A 14 21.68 9.52 3.67
CA HIS A 14 23.01 10.06 3.96
C HIS A 14 23.30 11.16 2.94
N GLY A 15 23.17 12.41 3.38
CA GLY A 15 23.40 13.59 2.55
C GLY A 15 24.79 13.62 1.90
N GLY A 16 24.82 14.09 0.65
CA GLY A 16 26.06 14.31 -0.07
C GLY A 16 25.89 14.66 -1.54
N THR A 17 25.08 15.69 -1.86
CA THR A 17 25.37 16.76 -2.84
C THR A 17 24.12 17.63 -3.02
N TYR A 18 24.13 18.79 -2.38
CA TYR A 18 23.35 19.92 -2.88
C TYR A 18 23.94 20.28 -4.25
N LEU A 19 23.18 20.05 -5.31
CA LEU A 19 23.39 20.76 -6.57
C LEU A 19 22.97 22.21 -6.33
N ASP A 20 23.97 23.02 -6.00
CA ASP A 20 23.90 24.47 -5.95
C ASP A 20 23.55 25.00 -7.36
N TRP A 21 22.27 25.26 -7.60
CA TRP A 21 21.82 26.08 -8.73
C TRP A 21 21.60 27.51 -8.24
N SER A 22 22.70 28.17 -7.89
CA SER A 22 22.77 29.63 -7.83
C SER A 22 23.45 30.12 -9.12
N GLY A 23 22.65 30.71 -10.00
CA GLY A 23 23.07 31.13 -11.34
C GLY A 23 22.14 32.20 -11.90
N SER A 24 22.33 33.42 -11.40
CA SER A 24 21.96 34.73 -11.94
C SER A 24 21.14 34.79 -13.25
N ALA A 25 19.95 35.39 -13.16
CA ALA A 25 19.48 36.32 -14.17
C ALA A 25 18.81 37.51 -13.45
N GLN A 26 19.61 38.56 -13.24
CA GLN A 26 19.10 39.91 -13.02
C GLN A 26 18.32 40.37 -14.25
N ASP A 27 17.25 41.12 -13.98
CA ASP A 27 16.50 42.04 -14.84
C ASP A 27 15.08 41.60 -15.19
N ARG A 28 14.12 42.07 -14.36
CA ARG A 28 13.16 43.11 -14.77
C ARG A 28 12.34 43.58 -13.57
N GLN A 29 12.30 44.90 -13.41
CA GLN A 29 11.53 45.63 -12.39
C GLN A 29 10.02 45.39 -12.49
N PRO A 30 9.27 45.58 -11.39
CA PRO A 30 7.81 45.50 -11.36
C PRO A 30 7.16 46.85 -11.71
N PRO A 31 5.95 46.89 -12.30
CA PRO A 31 5.14 48.10 -12.28
C PRO A 31 4.26 48.15 -11.03
N SER A 32 4.31 49.30 -10.35
CA SER A 32 3.40 49.74 -9.28
C SER A 32 2.20 50.54 -9.86
N PRO A 33 1.16 50.82 -9.05
CA PRO A 33 -0.23 50.99 -9.50
C PRO A 33 -0.73 52.44 -9.61
N GLY A 34 -1.87 52.62 -10.27
CA GLY A 34 -2.69 53.85 -10.35
C GLY A 34 -3.31 53.98 -11.74
N ALA A 35 -4.53 54.45 -11.98
CA ALA A 35 -5.56 55.09 -11.16
C ALA A 35 -6.90 55.04 -11.95
N GLN A 36 -8.04 55.14 -11.26
CA GLN A 36 -9.29 55.69 -11.84
C GLN A 36 -9.35 57.21 -11.55
N PRO A 37 -10.19 58.00 -12.26
CA PRO A 37 -11.55 58.27 -11.75
C PRO A 37 -12.67 58.56 -12.79
N GLU A 38 -13.91 58.41 -12.28
CA GLU A 38 -15.14 59.24 -12.47
C GLU A 38 -16.05 59.16 -13.72
N GLY A 39 -17.38 59.09 -13.46
CA GLY A 39 -18.45 59.40 -14.44
C GLY A 39 -19.87 58.84 -14.24
N THR A 40 -20.55 59.18 -13.13
CA THR A 40 -22.01 59.30 -12.82
C THR A 40 -23.18 58.99 -13.82
N THR A 41 -24.12 58.11 -13.40
CA THR A 41 -25.65 58.10 -13.28
C THR A 41 -26.61 58.95 -14.17
N PRO A 42 -27.97 58.71 -14.29
CA PRO A 42 -28.93 58.00 -13.36
C PRO A 42 -30.16 57.17 -13.94
N GLU A 43 -30.80 56.39 -13.02
CA GLU A 43 -32.25 56.03 -12.77
C GLU A 43 -33.23 55.56 -13.90
N ALA A 44 -33.89 54.36 -13.89
CA ALA A 44 -34.99 53.74 -13.06
C ALA A 44 -36.42 53.92 -13.67
N PRO A 45 -37.53 53.21 -13.29
CA PRO A 45 -37.76 51.94 -12.54
C PRO A 45 -38.82 50.98 -13.19
N GLY A 46 -39.08 49.81 -12.57
CA GLY A 46 -40.36 49.08 -12.75
C GLY A 46 -40.34 47.57 -12.46
N SER A 47 -40.96 47.14 -11.35
CA SER A 47 -41.40 45.76 -11.04
C SER A 47 -42.93 45.70 -11.09
N PRO A 48 -43.62 44.58 -10.77
CA PRO A 48 -43.36 43.14 -10.97
C PRO A 48 -44.54 42.48 -11.75
N GLU A 49 -44.47 41.18 -12.08
CA GLU A 49 -45.58 40.21 -11.94
C GLU A 49 -45.27 38.85 -12.61
N SER A 50 -45.63 37.77 -11.91
CA SER A 50 -45.89 36.43 -12.48
C SER A 50 -47.39 36.29 -12.68
N PRO A 51 -47.90 35.51 -13.66
CA PRO A 51 -48.35 34.16 -13.29
C PRO A 51 -48.26 33.08 -14.40
N GLN A 52 -48.46 31.85 -13.95
CA GLN A 52 -48.50 30.55 -14.63
C GLN A 52 -49.32 30.49 -15.93
N THR A 53 -48.87 29.73 -16.94
CA THR A 53 -49.72 28.73 -17.66
C THR A 53 -48.89 27.71 -18.45
N GLN A 54 -49.48 26.52 -18.59
CA GLN A 54 -48.97 25.28 -19.15
C GLN A 54 -48.86 25.27 -20.70
N SER A 55 -47.92 24.47 -21.21
CA SER A 55 -48.14 23.37 -22.17
C SER A 55 -47.23 23.34 -23.42
N GLN A 56 -46.88 22.11 -23.78
CA GLN A 56 -46.46 21.60 -25.11
C GLN A 56 -44.98 21.69 -25.53
N SER A 57 -44.30 20.57 -25.30
CA SER A 57 -43.54 19.79 -26.29
C SER A 57 -42.89 20.54 -27.46
N GLN A 58 -41.58 20.77 -27.35
CA GLN A 58 -40.69 20.60 -28.49
C GLN A 58 -39.49 19.76 -28.07
N SER A 59 -39.42 18.58 -28.66
CA SER A 59 -38.28 17.68 -28.66
C SER A 59 -37.06 18.38 -29.26
N GLN A 60 -36.08 18.71 -28.43
CA GLN A 60 -34.70 18.83 -28.88
C GLN A 60 -33.87 17.80 -28.12
N SER A 61 -33.68 16.68 -28.78
CA SER A 61 -32.70 15.66 -28.44
C SER A 61 -31.30 16.29 -28.53
N GLN A 62 -30.77 16.75 -27.41
CA GLN A 62 -29.34 16.88 -27.21
C GLN A 62 -28.84 15.61 -26.50
N THR A 63 -28.75 14.55 -27.29
CA THR A 63 -27.82 13.45 -27.04
C THR A 63 -26.40 14.00 -27.10
N ASN A 64 -25.80 14.26 -25.94
CA ASN A 64 -24.35 14.35 -25.75
C ASN A 64 -24.01 14.06 -24.28
N GLN A 65 -24.27 12.82 -23.86
CA GLN A 65 -23.43 12.17 -22.84
C GLN A 65 -22.80 10.95 -23.51
N ALA A 66 -21.73 11.21 -24.27
CA ALA A 66 -20.75 10.17 -24.57
C ALA A 66 -20.14 9.77 -23.23
N GLY A 67 -20.50 8.56 -22.76
CA GLY A 67 -20.01 8.00 -21.52
C GLY A 67 -18.49 8.05 -21.50
N ALA A 68 -17.94 8.75 -20.51
CA ALA A 68 -16.54 8.60 -20.16
C ALA A 68 -16.34 7.13 -19.80
N ALA A 69 -15.54 6.42 -20.59
CA ALA A 69 -15.14 5.06 -20.27
C ALA A 69 -14.47 5.08 -18.88
N ARG A 70 -15.20 4.64 -17.85
CA ARG A 70 -14.62 4.40 -16.52
C ARG A 70 -13.58 3.29 -16.70
N TYR A 71 -12.33 3.61 -16.39
CA TYR A 71 -11.26 2.61 -16.31
C TYR A 71 -11.63 1.55 -15.24
N PRO A 72 -11.13 0.31 -15.35
CA PRO A 72 -11.39 -0.71 -14.34
C PRO A 72 -10.84 -0.24 -12.99
N ALA A 73 -11.65 -0.33 -11.93
CA ALA A 73 -11.26 0.02 -10.55
C ALA A 73 -10.34 -1.02 -9.89
N TRP A 74 -9.84 -1.99 -10.66
CA TRP A 74 -8.97 -3.08 -10.23
C TRP A 74 -7.72 -3.13 -11.10
N VAL A 75 -6.68 -3.75 -10.55
CA VAL A 75 -5.40 -3.97 -11.22
C VAL A 75 -5.36 -5.40 -11.73
N GLU A 76 -5.09 -5.54 -13.02
CA GLU A 76 -4.86 -6.82 -13.69
C GLU A 76 -3.37 -7.03 -13.93
N THR A 77 -2.95 -8.29 -14.05
CA THR A 77 -1.58 -8.61 -14.44
C THR A 77 -1.31 -8.10 -15.86
N PRO A 78 -0.24 -7.32 -16.08
CA PRO A 78 0.15 -6.87 -17.41
C PRO A 78 0.36 -8.03 -18.38
N LYS A 79 0.26 -7.72 -19.68
CA LYS A 79 0.67 -8.68 -20.72
C LYS A 79 2.14 -9.06 -20.51
N VAL A 80 2.46 -10.33 -20.75
CA VAL A 80 3.84 -10.84 -20.70
C VAL A 80 4.72 -10.14 -21.74
N PHE A 81 6.04 -10.26 -21.59
CA PHE A 81 6.99 -9.70 -22.56
C PHE A 81 6.68 -10.15 -23.98
N ASP A 82 6.71 -9.22 -24.93
CA ASP A 82 6.57 -9.52 -26.35
C ASP A 82 7.90 -10.04 -26.89
N VAL A 83 8.02 -11.37 -26.96
CA VAL A 83 9.24 -12.04 -27.43
C VAL A 83 9.50 -11.83 -28.92
N ALA A 84 8.48 -11.43 -29.71
CA ALA A 84 8.68 -11.13 -31.13
C ALA A 84 9.52 -9.86 -31.34
N GLN A 85 9.62 -9.00 -30.32
CA GLN A 85 10.45 -7.80 -30.32
C GLN A 85 11.88 -8.05 -29.81
N ILE A 86 12.24 -9.30 -29.48
CA ILE A 86 13.52 -9.64 -28.88
C ILE A 86 14.36 -10.39 -29.92
N PRO A 87 15.42 -9.76 -30.46
CA PRO A 87 16.32 -10.42 -31.41
C PRO A 87 16.93 -11.69 -30.81
N ASP A 88 16.98 -12.76 -31.62
CA ASP A 88 17.60 -14.04 -31.27
C ASP A 88 17.02 -14.70 -30.00
N TYR A 89 15.78 -14.37 -29.62
CA TYR A 89 15.12 -15.03 -28.50
C TYR A 89 14.82 -16.49 -28.86
N VAL A 90 15.49 -17.39 -28.14
CA VAL A 90 15.19 -18.82 -28.15
C VAL A 90 14.49 -19.12 -26.82
N PRO A 91 13.22 -19.55 -26.83
CA PRO A 91 12.56 -19.94 -25.60
C PRO A 91 13.35 -21.07 -24.95
N PRO A 92 13.60 -21.01 -23.62
CA PRO A 92 14.24 -22.11 -22.93
C PRO A 92 13.39 -23.38 -23.14
N PRO A 93 14.02 -24.57 -23.18
CA PRO A 93 13.28 -25.82 -23.24
C PRO A 93 12.45 -25.96 -21.96
N PHE A 94 11.19 -25.52 -22.01
CA PHE A 94 10.26 -25.65 -20.91
C PHE A 94 9.51 -26.97 -21.08
N SER A 95 9.80 -27.93 -20.20
CA SER A 95 8.99 -29.12 -20.04
C SER A 95 8.80 -29.37 -18.55
N LEU A 96 7.54 -29.36 -18.11
CA LEU A 96 7.17 -29.97 -16.85
C LEU A 96 7.29 -31.47 -17.07
N GLY A 97 8.43 -32.05 -16.68
CA GLY A 97 8.70 -33.48 -16.84
C GLY A 97 7.73 -34.38 -16.07
N THR A 98 6.86 -33.80 -15.25
CA THR A 98 5.81 -34.46 -14.47
C THR A 98 4.55 -33.57 -14.41
N PRO A 99 3.35 -34.16 -14.26
CA PRO A 99 2.13 -33.39 -14.01
C PRO A 99 2.26 -32.56 -12.72
N ILE A 100 1.78 -31.31 -12.76
CA ILE A 100 1.73 -30.44 -11.58
C ILE A 100 0.79 -31.05 -10.53
N ALA A 101 1.30 -31.31 -9.33
CA ALA A 101 0.56 -31.92 -8.23
C ALA A 101 -0.22 -30.86 -7.40
N LEU A 102 -1.03 -30.05 -8.08
CA LEU A 102 -1.86 -28.99 -7.49
C LEU A 102 -3.31 -29.13 -7.95
N HIS A 103 -4.25 -28.51 -7.22
CA HIS A 103 -5.63 -28.35 -7.69
C HIS A 103 -5.68 -27.79 -9.12
N PRO A 104 -6.56 -28.28 -10.03
CA PRO A 104 -6.51 -27.94 -11.45
C PRO A 104 -6.47 -26.44 -11.77
N GLN A 105 -7.22 -25.65 -11.02
CA GLN A 105 -7.25 -24.19 -11.19
C GLN A 105 -5.93 -23.52 -10.81
N LEU A 106 -5.32 -23.96 -9.70
CA LEU A 106 -4.01 -23.47 -9.28
C LEU A 106 -2.91 -23.98 -10.21
N ALA A 107 -2.96 -25.25 -10.61
CA ALA A 107 -2.06 -25.83 -11.60
C ALA A 107 -2.08 -25.03 -12.91
N GLN A 108 -3.25 -24.62 -13.39
CA GLN A 108 -3.37 -23.79 -14.58
C GLN A 108 -2.77 -22.39 -14.40
N ALA A 109 -2.96 -21.76 -13.23
CA ALA A 109 -2.36 -20.47 -12.92
C ALA A 109 -0.83 -20.54 -12.85
N ILE A 110 -0.30 -21.59 -12.23
CA ILE A 110 1.14 -21.84 -12.12
C ILE A 110 1.74 -22.22 -13.48
N ASP A 111 1.09 -23.07 -14.28
CA ASP A 111 1.56 -23.38 -15.63
C ASP A 111 1.72 -22.10 -16.48
N ARG A 112 0.71 -21.21 -16.46
CA ARG A 112 0.79 -19.90 -17.12
C ARG A 112 1.92 -19.02 -16.59
N PHE A 113 2.25 -19.10 -15.31
CA PHE A 113 3.34 -18.33 -14.70
C PHE A 113 4.71 -18.87 -15.12
N LEU A 114 4.88 -20.20 -15.05
CA LEU A 114 6.10 -20.88 -15.43
C LEU A 114 6.39 -20.73 -16.93
N SER A 115 5.35 -20.72 -17.77
CA SER A 115 5.46 -20.59 -19.23
C SER A 115 5.79 -19.18 -19.73
N ARG A 116 5.81 -18.15 -18.87
CA ARG A 116 6.12 -16.78 -19.28
C ARG A 116 7.57 -16.67 -19.77
N PRO A 117 7.90 -15.72 -20.66
CA PRO A 117 9.28 -15.53 -21.10
C PRO A 117 10.26 -15.35 -19.95
N ILE A 118 11.44 -15.95 -20.08
CA ILE A 118 12.59 -15.75 -19.19
C ILE A 118 13.64 -14.98 -19.96
N LEU A 119 13.93 -13.76 -19.51
CA LEU A 119 14.78 -12.81 -20.23
C LEU A 119 15.97 -12.39 -19.36
N THR A 120 17.11 -12.15 -20.02
CA THR A 120 18.20 -11.39 -19.42
C THR A 120 17.78 -9.94 -19.16
N HIS A 121 18.49 -9.21 -18.29
CA HIS A 121 18.25 -7.78 -18.09
C HIS A 121 18.25 -7.01 -19.42
N LYS A 122 19.31 -7.19 -20.24
CA LYS A 122 19.46 -6.55 -21.56
C LYS A 122 18.28 -6.78 -22.51
N GLN A 123 17.70 -7.98 -22.52
CA GLN A 123 16.55 -8.30 -23.37
C GLN A 123 15.26 -7.63 -22.87
N ALA A 124 15.09 -7.52 -21.56
CA ALA A 124 13.89 -6.93 -20.95
C ALA A 124 13.91 -5.39 -20.90
N SER A 125 15.09 -4.76 -20.81
CA SER A 125 15.22 -3.31 -20.60
C SER A 125 14.39 -2.45 -21.55
N PRO A 126 14.35 -2.70 -22.88
CA PRO A 126 13.58 -1.84 -23.79
C PRO A 126 12.08 -1.83 -23.47
N GLN A 127 11.49 -2.99 -23.19
CA GLN A 127 10.07 -3.10 -22.85
C GLN A 127 9.80 -2.56 -21.44
N ASN A 128 10.70 -2.78 -20.48
CA ASN A 128 10.58 -2.24 -19.13
C ASN A 128 10.61 -0.71 -19.11
N GLN A 129 11.56 -0.09 -19.81
CA GLN A 129 11.70 1.36 -19.88
C GLN A 129 10.56 2.02 -20.68
N ALA A 130 9.99 1.31 -21.66
CA ALA A 130 8.79 1.77 -22.35
C ALA A 130 7.55 1.76 -21.45
N ALA A 131 7.43 0.76 -20.57
CA ALA A 131 6.31 0.65 -19.63
C ALA A 131 6.44 1.58 -18.41
N CYS A 132 7.67 1.77 -17.91
CA CYS A 132 8.01 2.64 -16.79
C CYS A 132 9.16 3.58 -17.21
N PRO A 133 8.87 4.83 -17.60
CA PRO A 133 9.89 5.78 -18.02
C PRO A 133 10.92 6.06 -16.92
N LEU A 134 12.21 6.02 -17.27
CA LEU A 134 13.32 6.16 -16.31
C LEU A 134 13.30 7.46 -15.50
N GLU A 135 12.92 8.59 -16.12
CA GLU A 135 12.83 9.88 -15.41
C GLU A 135 11.88 9.80 -14.22
N GLN A 136 10.71 9.20 -14.42
CA GLN A 136 9.73 8.98 -13.35
C GLN A 136 10.21 7.90 -12.38
N ALA A 137 10.69 6.77 -12.89
CA ALA A 137 11.07 5.64 -12.05
C ALA A 137 12.25 5.96 -11.13
N ASN A 138 13.24 6.74 -11.58
CA ASN A 138 14.37 7.18 -10.75
C ASN A 138 13.91 8.08 -9.60
N ALA A 139 12.83 8.85 -9.78
CA ALA A 139 12.29 9.72 -8.74
C ALA A 139 11.38 8.96 -7.77
N GLN A 140 10.70 7.90 -8.21
CA GLN A 140 9.66 7.19 -7.45
C GLN A 140 10.09 5.82 -6.93
N VAL A 141 11.30 5.37 -7.25
CA VAL A 141 11.90 4.19 -6.61
C VAL A 141 12.37 4.55 -5.21
N ASN A 142 12.33 3.57 -4.31
CA ASN A 142 13.06 3.66 -3.06
C ASN A 142 14.56 3.85 -3.33
N ALA A 143 15.08 5.05 -3.09
CA ALA A 143 16.45 5.41 -3.45
C ALA A 143 17.52 4.54 -2.77
N ASP A 144 17.30 4.13 -1.52
CA ASP A 144 18.23 3.26 -0.81
C ASP A 144 18.18 1.82 -1.35
N GLN A 145 17.00 1.35 -1.72
CA GLN A 145 16.86 0.07 -2.38
C GLN A 145 17.58 0.07 -3.74
N LEU A 146 17.36 1.10 -4.56
CA LEU A 146 18.09 1.28 -5.82
C LEU A 146 19.59 1.30 -5.55
N LYS A 147 20.06 2.11 -4.60
CA LYS A 147 21.50 2.22 -4.29
C LYS A 147 22.12 0.89 -3.86
N ASN A 148 21.43 0.10 -3.04
CA ASN A 148 22.00 -1.09 -2.40
C ASN A 148 21.80 -2.37 -3.22
N ASP A 149 20.71 -2.46 -3.99
CA ASP A 149 20.32 -3.69 -4.69
C ASP A 149 20.44 -3.61 -6.21
N HIS A 150 20.68 -2.43 -6.82
CA HIS A 150 20.67 -2.30 -8.29
C HIS A 150 21.65 -3.23 -9.00
N GLU A 151 22.91 -3.30 -8.57
CA GLU A 151 23.88 -4.25 -9.17
C GLU A 151 23.38 -5.69 -9.09
N ARG A 152 22.76 -6.06 -7.96
CA ARG A 152 22.20 -7.39 -7.75
C ARG A 152 20.99 -7.63 -8.65
N TRP A 153 20.13 -6.64 -8.86
CA TRP A 153 19.02 -6.74 -9.79
C TRP A 153 19.53 -7.01 -11.20
N LEU A 154 20.51 -6.23 -11.67
CA LEU A 154 21.09 -6.39 -13.00
C LEU A 154 21.74 -7.77 -13.19
N ALA A 155 22.37 -8.31 -12.14
CA ALA A 155 23.10 -9.57 -12.17
C ALA A 155 22.22 -10.83 -12.17
N VAL A 156 20.92 -10.74 -11.88
CA VAL A 156 20.02 -11.91 -11.93
C VAL A 156 19.99 -12.48 -13.34
N ASP A 157 20.42 -13.72 -13.53
CA ASP A 157 20.42 -14.40 -14.81
C ASP A 157 19.17 -15.25 -15.04
N THR A 158 19.07 -15.84 -16.23
CA THR A 158 17.91 -16.64 -16.64
C THR A 158 17.79 -17.95 -15.88
N GLU A 159 18.90 -18.56 -15.46
CA GLU A 159 18.89 -19.79 -14.67
C GLU A 159 18.37 -19.51 -13.26
N THR A 160 18.81 -18.40 -12.65
CA THR A 160 18.28 -17.93 -11.37
C THR A 160 16.78 -17.71 -11.47
N ILE A 161 16.30 -17.01 -12.51
CA ILE A 161 14.87 -16.79 -12.74
C ILE A 161 14.09 -18.11 -12.82
N ASP A 162 14.54 -19.07 -13.64
CA ASP A 162 13.88 -20.38 -13.77
C ASP A 162 13.81 -21.10 -12.42
N ARG A 163 14.90 -21.07 -11.64
CA ARG A 163 14.95 -21.63 -10.29
C ARG A 163 13.95 -20.95 -9.34
N MET A 164 13.81 -19.62 -9.40
CA MET A 164 12.84 -18.92 -8.52
C MET A 164 11.41 -19.36 -8.81
N ARG A 165 11.07 -19.46 -10.09
CA ARG A 165 9.74 -19.87 -10.54
C ARG A 165 9.45 -21.32 -10.18
N ARG A 166 10.41 -22.22 -10.38
CA ARG A 166 10.27 -23.64 -9.97
C ARG A 166 10.17 -23.80 -8.47
N GLY A 167 10.95 -23.05 -7.69
CA GLY A 167 10.84 -23.06 -6.24
C GLY A 167 9.45 -22.64 -5.74
N ALA A 168 8.78 -21.71 -6.43
CA ALA A 168 7.38 -21.37 -6.13
C ALA A 168 6.42 -22.54 -6.37
N LEU A 169 6.60 -23.30 -7.46
CA LEU A 169 5.83 -24.53 -7.70
C LEU A 169 6.12 -25.58 -6.62
N GLU A 170 7.40 -25.85 -6.34
CA GLU A 170 7.82 -26.84 -5.33
C GLU A 170 7.26 -26.51 -3.95
N TYR A 171 7.24 -25.23 -3.57
CA TYR A 171 6.66 -24.77 -2.30
C TYR A 171 5.16 -25.07 -2.23
N LEU A 172 4.40 -24.79 -3.30
CA LEU A 172 2.97 -25.06 -3.35
C LEU A 172 2.66 -26.56 -3.37
N GLU A 173 3.46 -27.37 -4.06
CA GLU A 173 3.30 -28.83 -4.09
C GLU A 173 3.58 -29.46 -2.73
N GLN A 174 4.59 -28.98 -2.01
CA GLN A 174 4.88 -29.42 -0.63
C GLN A 174 3.70 -29.15 0.31
N HIS A 175 3.13 -27.94 0.25
CA HIS A 175 1.97 -27.60 1.07
C HIS A 175 0.73 -28.40 0.64
N THR A 176 0.52 -28.60 -0.66
CA THR A 176 -0.57 -29.43 -1.19
C THR A 176 -0.46 -30.88 -0.73
N ALA A 177 0.74 -31.44 -0.66
CA ALA A 177 0.96 -32.79 -0.14
C ALA A 177 0.61 -32.90 1.36
N SER A 178 0.79 -31.82 2.12
CA SER A 178 0.51 -31.80 3.57
C SER A 178 -0.94 -31.45 3.92
N GLU A 179 -1.58 -30.56 3.17
CA GLU A 179 -2.92 -30.01 3.46
C GLU A 179 -4.01 -30.57 2.52
N GLY A 180 -3.62 -31.36 1.52
CA GLY A 180 -4.49 -31.92 0.51
C GLY A 180 -4.70 -31.00 -0.69
N GLU A 181 -5.21 -31.57 -1.79
CA GLU A 181 -5.37 -30.88 -3.08
C GLU A 181 -6.21 -29.60 -2.98
N ALA A 182 -7.26 -29.59 -2.16
CA ALA A 182 -8.12 -28.42 -1.93
C ALA A 182 -7.60 -27.47 -0.83
N GLY A 183 -6.52 -27.80 -0.12
CA GLY A 183 -6.05 -27.04 1.04
C GLY A 183 -5.54 -25.64 0.69
N LEU A 184 -5.07 -25.44 -0.54
CA LEU A 184 -4.56 -24.17 -1.05
C LEU A 184 -5.60 -23.36 -1.83
N ILE A 185 -6.84 -23.84 -1.90
CA ILE A 185 -7.98 -23.13 -2.50
C ILE A 185 -8.88 -22.62 -1.36
N GLY A 186 -9.12 -21.31 -1.35
CA GLY A 186 -9.88 -20.65 -0.28
C GLY A 186 -11.30 -21.19 -0.09
N PRO A 187 -11.83 -21.15 1.15
CA PRO A 187 -11.27 -20.48 2.33
C PRO A 187 -10.21 -21.32 3.08
N GLY A 188 -9.99 -22.57 2.70
CA GLY A 188 -8.94 -23.44 3.25
C GLY A 188 -9.10 -23.80 4.73
N PHE A 189 -7.97 -23.99 5.40
CA PHE A 189 -7.89 -24.39 6.80
C PHE A 189 -7.12 -23.37 7.63
N GLY A 190 -7.60 -23.11 8.85
CA GLY A 190 -6.88 -22.34 9.86
C GLY A 190 -5.97 -23.24 10.69
N LEU A 191 -5.61 -22.78 11.89
CA LEU A 191 -4.85 -23.56 12.86
C LEU A 191 -5.46 -24.95 13.14
N ASP A 192 -4.60 -25.92 13.42
CA ASP A 192 -4.95 -27.32 13.68
C ASP A 192 -5.74 -27.99 12.54
N ALA A 193 -5.54 -27.54 11.30
CA ALA A 193 -6.29 -27.98 10.12
C ALA A 193 -7.82 -27.84 10.26
N LYS A 194 -8.28 -26.83 11.00
CA LYS A 194 -9.71 -26.55 11.16
C LYS A 194 -10.27 -25.88 9.91
N PRO A 195 -11.35 -26.38 9.31
CA PRO A 195 -11.92 -25.77 8.12
C PRO A 195 -12.45 -24.37 8.42
N ILE A 196 -12.12 -23.41 7.56
CA ILE A 196 -12.58 -22.03 7.69
C ILE A 196 -13.98 -21.91 7.09
N ARG A 197 -14.89 -21.26 7.81
CA ARG A 197 -16.23 -20.96 7.31
C ARG A 197 -16.14 -19.80 6.31
N GLN A 198 -16.57 -20.02 5.07
CA GLN A 198 -16.66 -18.95 4.07
C GLN A 198 -17.53 -17.78 4.57
N GLY A 199 -17.08 -16.55 4.30
CA GLY A 199 -17.68 -15.31 4.80
C GLY A 199 -17.54 -15.07 6.30
N SER A 200 -16.70 -15.84 7.01
CA SER A 200 -16.28 -15.48 8.37
C SER A 200 -15.32 -14.28 8.30
N ARG A 201 -15.47 -13.34 9.24
CA ARG A 201 -14.74 -12.06 9.25
C ARG A 201 -13.95 -11.91 10.54
N GLY A 202 -12.75 -11.34 10.44
CA GLY A 202 -11.97 -10.99 11.63
C GLY A 202 -10.78 -10.09 11.32
N ILE A 203 -10.19 -9.57 12.40
CA ILE A 203 -9.00 -8.74 12.36
C ILE A 203 -7.81 -9.56 12.83
N VAL A 204 -6.69 -9.46 12.12
CA VAL A 204 -5.49 -10.25 12.37
C VAL A 204 -4.29 -9.34 12.59
N PHE A 205 -3.51 -9.63 13.63
CA PHE A 205 -2.25 -8.95 13.94
C PHE A 205 -1.08 -9.94 13.95
N ALA A 206 0.10 -9.46 13.57
CA ALA A 206 1.37 -10.13 13.86
C ALA A 206 2.11 -9.35 14.97
N ALA A 207 2.13 -9.89 16.20
CA ALA A 207 2.76 -9.24 17.35
C ALA A 207 3.21 -10.27 18.39
N GLY A 208 4.52 -10.35 18.61
CA GLY A 208 5.11 -11.32 19.55
C GLY A 208 6.04 -10.74 20.60
N ASN A 209 6.78 -9.68 20.30
CA ASN A 209 7.64 -9.04 21.31
C ASN A 209 6.83 -8.03 22.14
N HIS A 210 7.31 -7.74 23.35
CA HIS A 210 6.62 -6.86 24.32
C HIS A 210 6.14 -5.56 23.68
N ARG A 211 6.98 -4.88 22.89
CA ARG A 211 6.62 -3.57 22.31
C ARG A 211 5.60 -3.66 21.18
N THR A 212 5.65 -4.70 20.35
CA THR A 212 4.62 -4.93 19.34
C THR A 212 3.29 -5.27 19.99
N VAL A 213 3.31 -6.04 21.08
CA VAL A 213 2.11 -6.44 21.82
C VAL A 213 1.46 -5.24 22.51
N ASP A 214 2.23 -4.36 23.16
CA ASP A 214 1.70 -3.12 23.75
C ASP A 214 0.97 -2.26 22.70
N ARG A 215 1.56 -2.10 21.51
CA ARG A 215 0.94 -1.32 20.43
C ARG A 215 -0.30 -2.02 19.88
N THR A 216 -0.28 -3.34 19.75
CA THR A 216 -1.47 -4.13 19.36
C THR A 216 -2.59 -3.98 20.38
N ILE A 217 -2.29 -4.01 21.68
CA ILE A 217 -3.28 -3.76 22.76
C ILE A 217 -3.89 -2.37 22.62
N GLY A 218 -3.08 -1.34 22.38
CA GLY A 218 -3.58 0.01 22.11
C GLY A 218 -4.47 0.09 20.86
N CYS A 219 -4.05 -0.55 19.78
CA CYS A 219 -4.81 -0.58 18.53
C CYS A 219 -6.15 -1.31 18.68
N ILE A 220 -6.18 -2.44 19.41
CA ILE A 220 -7.42 -3.19 19.71
C ILE A 220 -8.40 -2.33 20.51
N LYS A 221 -7.92 -1.60 21.53
CA LYS A 221 -8.76 -0.67 22.31
C LYS A 221 -9.37 0.39 21.41
N GLU A 222 -8.59 0.93 20.47
CA GLU A 222 -9.08 1.92 19.51
C GLU A 222 -10.11 1.35 18.53
N ILE A 223 -9.84 0.18 17.97
CA ILE A 223 -10.76 -0.59 17.11
C ILE A 223 -12.12 -0.81 17.81
N GLN A 224 -12.10 -1.22 19.08
CA GLN A 224 -13.32 -1.44 19.87
C GLN A 224 -14.04 -0.14 20.21
N ARG A 225 -13.29 0.93 20.51
CA ARG A 225 -13.84 2.27 20.75
C ARG A 225 -14.59 2.80 19.51
N LEU A 226 -14.09 2.49 18.32
CA LEU A 226 -14.61 2.98 17.05
C LEU A 226 -15.80 2.17 16.50
N GLY A 227 -16.01 0.92 16.94
CA GLY A 227 -17.23 0.17 16.61
C GLY A 227 -17.11 -1.36 16.61
N TRP A 228 -15.91 -1.91 16.50
CA TRP A 228 -15.69 -3.36 16.36
C TRP A 228 -15.65 -4.08 17.72
N GLN A 229 -16.74 -3.99 18.49
CA GLN A 229 -16.77 -4.51 19.87
C GLN A 229 -17.02 -6.02 19.95
N LEU A 230 -17.73 -6.59 18.99
CA LEU A 230 -18.14 -8.01 18.99
C LEU A 230 -17.47 -8.85 17.90
N GLY A 231 -16.59 -8.23 17.11
CA GLY A 231 -15.88 -8.94 16.06
C GLY A 231 -14.66 -9.68 16.59
N ALA A 232 -14.30 -10.78 15.94
CA ALA A 232 -13.19 -11.61 16.37
C ALA A 232 -11.83 -10.97 15.99
N ILE A 233 -10.88 -11.09 16.91
CA ILE A 233 -9.51 -10.59 16.74
C ILE A 233 -8.54 -11.72 17.08
N GLU A 234 -7.57 -11.98 16.20
CA GLU A 234 -6.51 -12.96 16.43
C GLU A 234 -5.14 -12.30 16.35
N VAL A 235 -4.25 -12.68 17.26
CA VAL A 235 -2.89 -12.12 17.37
C VAL A 235 -1.88 -13.24 17.24
N PHE A 236 -1.10 -13.25 16.17
CA PHE A 236 -0.12 -14.28 15.87
C PHE A 236 1.28 -13.87 16.30
N HIS A 237 2.03 -14.82 16.87
CA HIS A 237 3.42 -14.65 17.27
C HIS A 237 4.24 -15.91 17.02
N PHE A 238 5.57 -15.77 16.91
CA PHE A 238 6.44 -16.95 16.86
C PHE A 238 6.50 -17.65 18.22
N GLU A 239 6.84 -18.93 18.21
CA GLU A 239 7.10 -19.69 19.43
C GLU A 239 8.15 -18.99 20.30
N GLY A 240 7.84 -18.84 21.59
CA GLY A 240 8.72 -18.20 22.57
C GLY A 240 8.83 -16.67 22.50
N GLU A 241 8.04 -15.96 21.68
CA GLU A 241 8.07 -14.49 21.66
C GLU A 241 7.19 -13.86 22.75
N LEU A 242 5.88 -14.16 22.75
CA LEU A 242 4.94 -13.65 23.75
C LEU A 242 5.08 -14.44 25.05
N THR A 243 6.09 -14.09 25.85
CA THR A 243 6.42 -14.77 27.12
C THR A 243 5.82 -14.09 28.35
N ASP A 244 5.34 -12.85 28.19
CA ASP A 244 4.70 -12.09 29.26
C ASP A 244 3.23 -12.50 29.40
N GLU A 245 2.90 -13.16 30.51
CA GLU A 245 1.55 -13.62 30.79
C GLU A 245 0.58 -12.47 31.12
N ASP A 246 1.06 -11.32 31.59
CA ASP A 246 0.21 -10.14 31.78
C ASP A 246 -0.26 -9.62 30.42
N GLN A 247 0.66 -9.44 29.47
CA GLN A 247 0.30 -9.02 28.11
C GLN A 247 -0.62 -10.04 27.42
N ARG A 248 -0.38 -11.33 27.62
CA ARG A 248 -1.24 -12.40 27.12
C ARG A 248 -2.64 -12.33 27.72
N GLN A 249 -2.76 -12.06 29.01
CA GLN A 249 -4.04 -11.90 29.68
C GLN A 249 -4.76 -10.63 29.21
N GLN A 250 -4.06 -9.50 29.07
CA GLN A 250 -4.63 -8.25 28.55
C GLN A 250 -5.24 -8.42 27.15
N LEU A 251 -4.57 -9.17 26.26
CA LEU A 251 -5.13 -9.51 24.95
C LEU A 251 -6.45 -10.30 25.08
N ARG A 252 -6.50 -11.30 25.96
CA ARG A 252 -7.72 -12.11 26.19
C ARG A 252 -8.84 -11.31 26.81
N ASP A 253 -8.53 -10.41 27.74
CA ASP A 253 -9.51 -9.53 28.39
C ASP A 253 -10.16 -8.58 27.39
N LEU A 254 -9.41 -8.21 26.34
CA LEU A 254 -9.94 -7.47 25.18
C LEU A 254 -10.66 -8.37 24.16
N GLY A 255 -10.84 -9.66 24.43
CA GLY A 255 -11.49 -10.60 23.51
C GLY A 255 -10.63 -11.00 22.30
N ALA A 256 -9.33 -10.68 22.29
CA ALA A 256 -8.40 -11.14 21.27
C ALA A 256 -7.80 -12.51 21.63
N THR A 257 -7.60 -13.36 20.63
CA THR A 257 -7.04 -14.70 20.82
C THR A 257 -5.57 -14.73 20.36
N PRO A 258 -4.61 -14.85 21.28
CA PRO A 258 -3.20 -15.01 20.91
C PRO A 258 -2.94 -16.45 20.42
N HIS A 259 -2.24 -16.56 19.29
CA HIS A 259 -1.85 -17.82 18.65
C HIS A 259 -0.35 -17.88 18.40
N THR A 260 0.21 -19.07 18.58
CA THR A 260 1.59 -19.37 18.20
C THR A 260 1.61 -20.02 16.83
N VAL A 261 2.51 -19.58 15.94
CA VAL A 261 2.79 -20.27 14.68
C VAL A 261 3.98 -21.21 14.82
N SER A 262 3.97 -22.31 14.08
CA SER A 262 5.08 -23.28 14.01
C SER A 262 6.18 -22.89 13.02
N THR A 263 5.93 -21.89 12.16
CA THR A 263 6.89 -21.37 11.19
C THR A 263 8.13 -20.85 11.91
N LYS A 264 9.31 -21.26 11.45
CA LYS A 264 10.58 -20.87 12.07
C LYS A 264 11.09 -19.59 11.44
N LYS A 265 11.59 -18.69 12.28
CA LYS A 265 12.34 -17.50 11.87
C LYS A 265 13.48 -17.86 10.93
N ALA A 266 13.62 -17.15 9.81
CA ALA A 266 14.80 -17.29 8.96
C ALA A 266 16.11 -17.08 9.76
N PRO A 267 17.07 -18.03 9.72
CA PRO A 267 18.31 -17.93 10.48
C PRO A 267 19.10 -16.66 10.14
N GLY A 268 19.55 -15.94 11.16
CA GLY A 268 20.43 -14.77 10.99
C GLY A 268 19.77 -13.49 10.48
N ARG A 269 18.43 -13.46 10.35
CA ARG A 269 17.70 -12.23 10.01
C ARG A 269 17.34 -11.44 11.26
N TRP A 270 17.57 -10.12 11.19
CA TRP A 270 17.23 -9.17 12.26
C TRP A 270 15.70 -8.95 12.43
N LYS A 271 14.92 -9.11 11.35
CA LYS A 271 13.46 -9.02 11.34
C LYS A 271 12.87 -10.21 10.58
N ASN A 272 11.78 -10.77 11.10
CA ASN A 272 11.07 -11.91 10.53
C ASN A 272 9.73 -11.42 9.99
N PHE A 273 9.74 -11.02 8.73
CA PHE A 273 8.57 -10.46 8.06
C PHE A 273 7.61 -11.54 7.54
N GLU A 274 8.04 -12.81 7.63
CA GLU A 274 7.31 -14.02 7.27
C GLU A 274 5.98 -14.17 8.03
N LEU A 275 5.87 -13.54 9.19
CA LEU A 275 4.73 -13.74 10.08
C LEU A 275 3.42 -13.14 9.55
N LYS A 276 3.45 -12.11 8.69
CA LYS A 276 2.21 -11.47 8.22
C LYS A 276 1.38 -12.41 7.35
N ALA A 277 2.01 -13.00 6.34
CA ALA A 277 1.35 -13.93 5.44
C ALA A 277 0.89 -15.18 6.20
N GLU A 278 1.73 -15.75 7.07
CA GLU A 278 1.37 -16.89 7.93
C GLU A 278 0.18 -16.55 8.85
N ALA A 279 0.16 -15.37 9.48
CA ALA A 279 -0.93 -14.94 10.35
C ALA A 279 -2.26 -14.87 9.57
N ILE A 280 -2.25 -14.29 8.37
CA ILE A 280 -3.43 -14.25 7.51
C ILE A 280 -3.84 -15.67 7.12
N LEU A 281 -2.91 -16.50 6.63
CA LEU A 281 -3.16 -17.89 6.23
C LEU A 281 -3.83 -18.71 7.33
N ARG A 282 -3.24 -18.71 8.53
CA ARG A 282 -3.67 -19.57 9.65
C ARG A 282 -4.82 -19.00 10.47
N SER A 283 -5.20 -17.75 10.25
CA SER A 283 -6.36 -17.16 10.92
C SER A 283 -7.64 -17.94 10.67
N SER A 284 -8.55 -17.93 11.64
CA SER A 284 -9.82 -18.67 11.51
C SER A 284 -10.85 -18.02 10.58
N PHE A 285 -10.48 -16.93 9.89
CA PHE A 285 -11.37 -16.14 9.06
C PHE A 285 -11.14 -16.38 7.57
N ASP A 286 -12.20 -16.24 6.80
CA ASP A 286 -12.14 -16.16 5.34
C ASP A 286 -11.80 -14.73 4.91
N GLU A 287 -12.57 -13.76 5.40
CA GLU A 287 -12.37 -12.33 5.18
C GLU A 287 -11.54 -11.74 6.31
N VAL A 288 -10.32 -11.35 5.99
CA VAL A 288 -9.31 -10.88 6.95
C VAL A 288 -9.00 -9.41 6.69
N LEU A 289 -9.09 -8.60 7.73
CA LEU A 289 -8.37 -7.32 7.80
C LEU A 289 -7.09 -7.55 8.63
N TYR A 290 -5.94 -7.58 7.96
CA TYR A 290 -4.65 -7.58 8.63
C TYR A 290 -4.24 -6.14 8.99
N LEU A 291 -3.68 -5.96 10.18
CA LEU A 291 -3.10 -4.69 10.62
C LEU A 291 -1.73 -4.89 11.28
N ASP A 292 -0.78 -4.00 10.95
CA ASP A 292 0.45 -3.86 11.73
C ASP A 292 0.16 -3.27 13.12
N SER A 293 0.99 -3.63 14.10
CA SER A 293 0.80 -3.19 15.49
C SER A 293 0.81 -1.66 15.67
N ASP A 294 1.48 -0.92 14.78
CA ASP A 294 1.57 0.54 14.75
C ASP A 294 0.62 1.20 13.74
N ASN A 295 -0.43 0.48 13.31
CA ASN A 295 -1.42 1.00 12.37
C ASN A 295 -2.80 1.16 13.03
N TYR A 296 -3.16 2.41 13.35
CA TYR A 296 -4.35 2.74 14.14
C TYR A 296 -5.48 3.27 13.27
N PRO A 297 -6.71 2.76 13.40
CA PRO A 297 -7.84 3.29 12.66
C PRO A 297 -8.36 4.61 13.22
N LEU A 298 -9.02 5.39 12.37
CA LEU A 298 -9.69 6.66 12.70
C LEU A 298 -11.22 6.54 12.66
N SER A 299 -11.74 5.45 12.12
CA SER A 299 -13.16 5.16 12.03
C SER A 299 -13.43 3.64 12.09
N ASP A 300 -14.71 3.26 12.08
CA ASP A 300 -15.11 1.85 12.18
C ASP A 300 -14.62 1.06 10.96
N VAL A 301 -13.67 0.16 11.19
CA VAL A 301 -13.09 -0.72 10.17
C VAL A 301 -14.06 -1.82 9.71
N GLY A 302 -15.14 -2.07 10.44
CA GLY A 302 -16.13 -3.08 10.06
C GLY A 302 -16.80 -2.79 8.72
N ALA A 303 -16.98 -1.50 8.39
CA ALA A 303 -17.55 -1.06 7.12
C ALA A 303 -16.72 -1.51 5.90
N LEU A 304 -15.41 -1.74 6.06
CA LEU A 304 -14.54 -2.19 4.98
C LEU A 304 -14.98 -3.53 4.39
N PHE A 305 -15.45 -4.45 5.22
CA PHE A 305 -15.93 -5.75 4.77
C PHE A 305 -17.19 -5.65 3.92
N ASP A 306 -17.96 -4.58 4.03
CA ASP A 306 -19.18 -4.38 3.24
C ASP A 306 -18.99 -3.34 2.13
N SER A 307 -17.78 -2.79 2.00
CA SER A 307 -17.43 -1.83 0.96
C SER A 307 -17.74 -2.37 -0.44
N SER A 308 -18.33 -1.51 -1.26
CA SER A 308 -18.63 -1.82 -2.66
C SER A 308 -17.39 -2.23 -3.45
N LEU A 309 -16.22 -1.68 -3.09
CA LEU A 309 -14.94 -2.00 -3.72
C LEU A 309 -14.43 -3.38 -3.32
N PHE A 310 -14.52 -3.73 -2.03
CA PHE A 310 -14.13 -5.06 -1.57
C PHE A 310 -15.06 -6.14 -2.12
N ARG A 311 -16.34 -5.82 -2.34
CA ARG A 311 -17.35 -6.74 -2.85
C ARG A 311 -17.40 -6.86 -4.37
N ASP A 312 -16.71 -6.00 -5.12
CA ASP A 312 -16.62 -6.13 -6.56
C ASP A 312 -15.80 -7.38 -6.92
N ALA A 313 -16.47 -8.41 -7.44
CA ALA A 313 -15.85 -9.68 -7.81
C ALA A 313 -14.71 -9.52 -8.84
N ARG A 314 -14.70 -8.43 -9.63
CA ARG A 314 -13.63 -8.14 -10.59
C ARG A 314 -12.33 -7.72 -9.91
N GLY A 315 -12.43 -7.18 -8.69
CA GLY A 315 -11.32 -6.88 -7.80
C GLY A 315 -10.84 -8.06 -6.96
N GLY A 316 -11.45 -9.24 -7.13
CA GLY A 316 -11.00 -10.48 -6.50
C GLY A 316 -11.16 -10.53 -4.98
N ASN A 317 -11.94 -9.62 -4.37
CA ASN A 317 -12.05 -9.48 -2.91
C ASN A 317 -10.69 -9.33 -2.23
N ALA A 318 -9.79 -8.53 -2.81
CA ALA A 318 -8.51 -8.17 -2.23
C ALA A 318 -8.29 -6.67 -2.40
N ILE A 319 -8.05 -5.96 -1.30
CA ILE A 319 -7.81 -4.52 -1.27
C ILE A 319 -6.42 -4.25 -0.72
N PHE A 320 -5.66 -3.50 -1.49
CA PHE A 320 -4.27 -3.14 -1.21
C PHE A 320 -4.10 -1.62 -1.19
N TRP A 321 -3.50 -1.09 -0.13
CA TRP A 321 -3.22 0.33 -0.03
C TRP A 321 -1.88 0.68 -0.70
N PRO A 322 -1.79 1.80 -1.41
CA PRO A 322 -0.56 2.21 -2.06
C PRO A 322 0.46 2.74 -1.04
N ASP A 323 1.74 2.50 -1.30
CA ASP A 323 2.85 3.10 -0.58
C ASP A 323 3.45 4.27 -1.40
N LEU A 324 4.53 4.86 -0.89
CA LEU A 324 5.24 5.99 -1.45
C LEU A 324 6.01 5.68 -2.74
N ASN A 325 6.34 4.41 -2.99
CA ASN A 325 7.31 4.01 -4.00
C ASN A 325 6.69 3.16 -5.12
N ARG A 326 7.40 3.06 -6.24
CA ARG A 326 7.10 2.19 -7.39
C ARG A 326 8.32 1.35 -7.74
N ASP A 327 8.07 0.20 -8.37
CA ASP A 327 9.14 -0.64 -8.91
C ASP A 327 9.95 0.09 -9.98
N HIS A 328 11.28 0.03 -9.86
CA HIS A 328 12.17 0.51 -10.90
C HIS A 328 12.20 -0.47 -12.09
N PRO A 329 12.26 0.00 -13.36
CA PRO A 329 12.29 -0.89 -14.53
C PRO A 329 13.49 -1.86 -14.58
N ASP A 330 14.56 -1.58 -13.84
CA ASP A 330 15.70 -2.51 -13.71
C ASP A 330 15.50 -3.57 -12.62
N ASN A 331 14.49 -3.43 -11.75
CA ASN A 331 14.21 -4.42 -10.72
C ASN A 331 14.00 -5.79 -11.37
N ALA A 332 14.73 -6.79 -10.87
CA ALA A 332 14.70 -8.14 -11.41
C ALA A 332 13.31 -8.79 -11.31
N ILE A 333 12.46 -8.31 -10.39
CA ILE A 333 11.11 -8.85 -10.19
C ILE A 333 10.28 -8.90 -11.48
N HIS A 334 10.41 -7.93 -12.39
CA HIS A 334 9.68 -7.95 -13.66
C HIS A 334 10.04 -9.17 -14.51
N ARG A 335 11.33 -9.52 -14.56
CA ARG A 335 11.82 -10.70 -15.29
C ARG A 335 11.46 -11.99 -14.57
N VAL A 336 11.47 -11.99 -13.24
CA VAL A 336 10.97 -13.10 -12.43
C VAL A 336 9.47 -13.32 -12.66
N LEU A 337 8.66 -12.27 -12.72
CA LEU A 337 7.23 -12.34 -12.99
C LEU A 337 6.91 -12.60 -14.47
N GLY A 338 7.87 -12.41 -15.38
CA GLY A 338 7.71 -12.60 -16.81
C GLY A 338 6.83 -11.54 -17.49
N ILE A 339 6.73 -10.36 -16.89
CA ILE A 339 5.93 -9.21 -17.36
C ILE A 339 6.83 -7.97 -17.46
N PRO A 340 6.61 -7.05 -18.42
CA PRO A 340 7.26 -5.76 -18.43
C PRO A 340 6.99 -4.98 -17.14
N CYS A 341 7.79 -3.94 -16.89
CA CYS A 341 7.62 -3.09 -15.72
C CYS A 341 6.16 -2.67 -15.52
N HIS A 342 5.64 -2.99 -14.32
CA HIS A 342 4.26 -2.70 -13.97
C HIS A 342 4.21 -1.35 -13.28
N ASN A 343 3.72 -0.33 -13.98
CA ASN A 343 3.64 1.04 -13.47
C ASN A 343 2.49 1.22 -12.46
N ALA A 344 2.55 0.48 -11.35
CA ALA A 344 1.65 0.56 -10.20
C ALA A 344 2.44 1.01 -8.96
N TRP A 345 1.74 1.55 -7.97
CA TRP A 345 2.31 1.78 -6.66
C TRP A 345 2.62 0.45 -5.98
N GLU A 346 3.72 0.41 -5.23
CA GLU A 346 3.96 -0.66 -4.28
C GLU A 346 2.86 -0.67 -3.20
N LEU A 347 2.65 -1.82 -2.58
CA LEU A 347 1.63 -2.05 -1.54
C LEU A 347 2.15 -1.67 -0.15
N ASP A 348 1.41 -0.93 0.68
CA ASP A 348 1.72 -0.80 2.11
C ASP A 348 1.13 -1.99 2.88
N SER A 349 1.98 -2.93 3.34
CA SER A 349 1.54 -4.14 4.05
C SER A 349 1.19 -3.88 5.52
N GLY A 350 1.13 -2.62 5.95
CA GLY A 350 0.58 -2.23 7.24
C GLY A 350 -0.91 -2.52 7.36
N GLN A 351 -1.61 -2.63 6.23
CA GLN A 351 -3.03 -2.98 6.17
C GLN A 351 -3.34 -3.76 4.89
N ILE A 352 -4.01 -4.89 5.04
CA ILE A 352 -4.46 -5.73 3.91
C ILE A 352 -5.88 -6.20 4.22
N LEU A 353 -6.80 -6.01 3.28
CA LEU A 353 -8.15 -6.58 3.38
C LEU A 353 -8.32 -7.63 2.28
N ILE A 354 -8.53 -8.88 2.65
CA ILE A 354 -8.55 -10.00 1.70
C ILE A 354 -9.55 -11.07 2.11
N ALA A 355 -10.32 -11.58 1.16
CA ALA A 355 -11.06 -12.84 1.33
C ALA A 355 -10.22 -14.00 0.80
N LYS A 356 -9.93 -15.02 1.62
CA LYS A 356 -9.21 -16.23 1.18
C LYS A 356 -9.94 -16.93 0.05
N SER A 357 -11.27 -16.94 0.07
CA SER A 357 -12.13 -17.48 -1.00
C SER A 357 -12.20 -16.61 -2.26
N GLY A 358 -11.62 -15.40 -2.25
CA GLY A 358 -11.63 -14.50 -3.41
C GLY A 358 -10.80 -15.03 -4.58
N ASN A 359 -11.02 -14.46 -5.77
CA ASN A 359 -10.45 -14.94 -7.04
C ASN A 359 -10.67 -16.45 -7.25
N ASP A 360 -11.91 -16.90 -7.03
CA ASP A 360 -12.29 -18.33 -7.08
C ASP A 360 -11.40 -19.22 -6.19
N GLY A 361 -11.02 -18.69 -5.02
CA GLY A 361 -10.16 -19.34 -4.04
C GLY A 361 -8.65 -19.19 -4.25
N LEU A 362 -8.20 -18.53 -5.33
CA LEU A 362 -6.76 -18.32 -5.59
C LEU A 362 -6.11 -17.27 -4.69
N ASN A 363 -6.90 -16.44 -3.98
CA ASN A 363 -6.34 -15.54 -2.97
C ASN A 363 -5.58 -16.31 -1.88
N LEU A 364 -6.07 -17.48 -1.47
CA LEU A 364 -5.36 -18.34 -0.52
C LEU A 364 -4.01 -18.82 -1.07
N ALA A 365 -3.98 -19.28 -2.32
CA ALA A 365 -2.73 -19.68 -2.98
C ALA A 365 -1.75 -18.50 -3.13
N ALA A 366 -2.26 -17.28 -3.37
CA ALA A 366 -1.44 -16.09 -3.41
C ALA A 366 -0.79 -15.77 -2.05
N LEU A 367 -1.50 -16.01 -0.94
CA LEU A 367 -0.92 -15.85 0.40
C LEU A 367 0.20 -16.85 0.68
N TYR A 368 0.08 -18.11 0.22
CA TYR A 368 1.17 -19.09 0.29
C TYR A 368 2.39 -18.64 -0.52
N LEU A 369 2.18 -18.09 -1.72
CA LEU A 369 3.29 -17.52 -2.50
C LEU A 369 3.90 -16.30 -1.82
N ALA A 370 3.09 -15.40 -1.24
CA ALA A 370 3.61 -14.25 -0.49
C ALA A 370 4.45 -14.69 0.71
N GLN A 371 4.03 -15.74 1.42
CA GLN A 371 4.81 -16.36 2.49
C GLN A 371 6.15 -16.89 1.98
N TYR A 372 6.13 -17.72 0.93
CA TYR A 372 7.35 -18.23 0.31
C TYR A 372 8.31 -17.09 -0.09
N MET A 373 7.77 -16.03 -0.68
CA MET A 373 8.55 -14.88 -1.07
C MET A 373 9.18 -14.15 0.13
N ALA A 374 8.45 -14.04 1.24
CA ALA A 374 8.95 -13.45 2.47
C ALA A 374 10.03 -14.32 3.14
N GLU A 375 9.85 -15.63 3.20
CA GLU A 375 10.83 -16.61 3.71
C GLU A 375 12.13 -16.52 2.90
N GLU A 376 12.01 -16.45 1.58
CA GLU A 376 13.16 -16.26 0.69
C GLU A 376 13.61 -14.79 0.54
N GLY A 377 13.04 -13.85 1.31
CA GLY A 377 13.03 -12.38 1.17
C GLY A 377 14.20 -11.64 0.49
N ASN A 378 15.45 -12.10 0.62
CA ASN A 378 16.57 -11.57 -0.17
C ASN A 378 16.37 -11.79 -1.67
N PHE A 379 15.62 -12.81 -2.05
CA PHE A 379 15.48 -13.34 -3.40
C PHE A 379 14.42 -12.62 -4.22
N TRP A 380 13.47 -11.93 -3.58
CA TRP A 380 12.28 -11.36 -4.24
C TRP A 380 12.30 -9.84 -4.43
N PHE A 381 13.43 -9.20 -4.12
CA PHE A 381 13.73 -7.80 -4.50
C PHE A 381 12.66 -6.76 -4.11
N SER A 382 11.92 -7.03 -3.04
CA SER A 382 10.84 -6.20 -2.49
C SER A 382 11.31 -5.26 -1.37
N GLY A 383 12.57 -5.37 -0.92
CA GLY A 383 13.08 -4.62 0.23
C GLY A 383 12.44 -5.00 1.59
N GLY A 384 11.64 -6.08 1.64
CA GLY A 384 10.89 -6.56 2.80
C GLY A 384 9.74 -7.51 2.41
N ASP A 385 8.83 -7.86 3.33
CA ASP A 385 7.58 -8.58 3.00
C ASP A 385 6.62 -7.75 2.17
N LYS A 386 6.70 -6.43 2.34
CA LYS A 386 5.74 -5.43 1.90
C LYS A 386 5.03 -5.79 0.60
N ASP A 387 5.79 -5.91 -0.47
CA ASP A 387 5.20 -6.02 -1.81
C ASP A 387 5.06 -7.46 -2.33
N THR A 388 5.46 -8.45 -1.52
CA THR A 388 5.33 -9.88 -1.86
C THR A 388 3.89 -10.30 -2.12
N PHE A 389 2.92 -9.70 -1.41
CA PHE A 389 1.48 -9.91 -1.65
C PHE A 389 1.08 -9.50 -3.07
N ARG A 390 1.51 -8.34 -3.54
CA ARG A 390 1.24 -7.86 -4.90
C ARG A 390 1.92 -8.76 -5.94
N TYR A 391 3.17 -9.14 -5.71
CA TYR A 391 3.91 -10.04 -6.60
C TYR A 391 3.26 -11.42 -6.71
N ALA A 392 2.72 -11.98 -5.62
CA ALA A 392 2.00 -13.24 -5.65
C ALA A 392 0.76 -13.19 -6.54
N PHE A 393 -0.02 -12.10 -6.47
CA PHE A 393 -1.18 -11.89 -7.34
C PHE A 393 -0.75 -11.77 -8.81
N LEU A 394 0.31 -11.02 -9.09
CA LEU A 394 0.87 -10.88 -10.45
C LEU A 394 1.43 -12.22 -11.00
N ALA A 395 2.05 -13.02 -10.15
CA ALA A 395 2.54 -14.35 -10.51
C ALA A 395 1.38 -15.26 -10.94
N LEU A 396 0.33 -15.37 -10.12
CA LEU A 396 -0.85 -16.19 -10.43
C LEU A 396 -1.72 -15.63 -11.57
N GLY A 397 -1.55 -14.36 -11.92
CA GLY A 397 -2.37 -13.74 -12.96
C GLY A 397 -3.78 -13.36 -12.47
N ILE A 398 -3.94 -13.06 -11.19
CA ILE A 398 -5.22 -12.73 -10.55
C ILE A 398 -5.29 -11.24 -10.18
N THR A 399 -6.50 -10.71 -10.01
CA THR A 399 -6.73 -9.28 -9.81
C THR A 399 -6.77 -8.90 -8.33
N TYR A 400 -6.48 -7.63 -8.06
CA TYR A 400 -6.73 -6.98 -6.77
C TYR A 400 -7.23 -5.56 -7.00
N THR A 401 -7.85 -4.95 -6.00
CA THR A 401 -8.30 -3.57 -6.05
C THR A 401 -7.37 -2.68 -5.21
N PRO A 402 -6.72 -1.67 -5.79
CA PRO A 402 -6.00 -0.68 -5.01
C PRO A 402 -6.97 0.24 -4.28
N ALA A 403 -6.61 0.69 -3.08
CA ALA A 403 -7.34 1.75 -2.39
C ALA A 403 -7.37 3.03 -3.25
N PRO A 404 -8.45 3.83 -3.18
CA PRO A 404 -8.71 4.92 -4.12
C PRO A 404 -7.72 6.08 -4.04
N ARG A 405 -7.24 6.43 -2.84
CA ARG A 405 -6.34 7.58 -2.65
C ARG A 405 -4.90 7.12 -2.48
N TRP A 406 -3.99 7.91 -3.01
CA TRP A 406 -2.61 7.88 -2.56
C TRP A 406 -2.52 8.44 -1.14
N LEU A 407 -1.48 8.04 -0.42
CA LEU A 407 -1.36 8.38 0.99
C LEU A 407 -1.05 9.86 1.23
N SER A 408 -1.26 10.30 2.46
CA SER A 408 -0.73 11.55 2.99
C SER A 408 0.28 11.25 4.10
N LEU A 409 1.08 12.24 4.48
CA LEU A 409 1.96 12.13 5.64
C LEU A 409 1.38 12.92 6.80
N LEU A 410 1.43 12.34 7.98
CA LEU A 410 1.00 12.96 9.23
C LEU A 410 2.24 13.26 10.07
N GLY A 411 2.37 14.51 10.51
CA GLY A 411 3.59 14.96 11.18
C GLY A 411 3.48 16.37 11.74
N HIS A 412 4.64 17.01 11.89
CA HIS A 412 4.79 18.34 12.44
C HIS A 412 5.84 19.13 11.68
N ARG A 413 5.98 20.43 11.98
CA ARG A 413 7.12 21.22 11.51
C ARG A 413 8.26 21.18 12.51
N ASP A 414 9.48 21.01 12.00
CA ASP A 414 10.67 21.16 12.80
C ASP A 414 10.94 22.67 13.11
N PRO A 415 11.90 23.00 14.00
CA PRO A 415 12.23 24.40 14.30
C PRO A 415 12.76 25.23 13.13
N LYS A 416 13.09 24.59 11.99
CA LYS A 416 13.51 25.24 10.74
C LYS A 416 12.35 25.35 9.75
N ASP A 417 11.13 25.08 10.19
CA ASP A 417 9.89 25.12 9.40
C ASP A 417 9.76 24.01 8.34
N ASN A 418 10.63 22.99 8.37
CA ASN A 418 10.51 21.84 7.47
C ASN A 418 9.45 20.87 7.99
N PHE A 419 8.66 20.29 7.08
CA PHE A 419 7.76 19.21 7.45
C PHE A 419 8.55 17.95 7.83
N CYS A 420 8.13 17.29 8.91
CA CYS A 420 8.68 16.03 9.37
C CYS A 420 7.54 15.04 9.65
N GLY A 421 7.29 14.15 8.70
CA GLY A 421 6.27 13.12 8.78
C GLY A 421 6.64 11.97 9.72
N ALA A 422 5.75 11.69 10.68
CA ALA A 422 5.87 10.64 11.69
C ALA A 422 5.08 9.37 11.34
N ALA A 423 4.07 9.50 10.47
CA ALA A 423 3.17 8.43 10.08
C ALA A 423 2.70 8.59 8.63
N MET A 424 2.35 7.48 8.01
CA MET A 424 1.55 7.48 6.78
C MET A 424 0.07 7.54 7.16
N LEU A 425 -0.68 8.36 6.45
CA LEU A 425 -2.13 8.49 6.57
C LEU A 425 -2.78 7.92 5.32
N GLN A 426 -3.52 6.85 5.51
CA GLN A 426 -4.14 6.07 4.44
C GLN A 426 -5.66 6.21 4.52
N TYR A 427 -6.33 6.16 3.38
CA TYR A 427 -7.73 6.55 3.24
C TYR A 427 -8.68 5.35 3.20
N GLY A 428 -9.96 5.60 3.46
CA GLY A 428 -11.03 4.62 3.34
C GLY A 428 -11.32 4.20 1.89
N LEU A 429 -12.34 3.35 1.72
CA LEU A 429 -12.73 2.78 0.43
C LEU A 429 -13.98 3.43 -0.15
N ASP A 430 -14.94 3.77 0.70
CA ASP A 430 -16.23 4.31 0.31
C ASP A 430 -16.27 5.85 0.51
N PRO A 431 -17.26 6.55 -0.08
CA PRO A 431 -17.46 7.98 0.12
C PRO A 431 -17.43 8.37 1.61
N PRO A 432 -16.98 9.60 1.93
CA PRO A 432 -16.78 10.02 3.30
C PRO A 432 -18.10 10.05 4.08
N ARG A 433 -18.01 9.88 5.40
CA ARG A 433 -19.19 9.98 6.27
C ARG A 433 -19.70 11.42 6.30
N ASP A 434 -20.96 11.59 6.66
CA ASP A 434 -21.57 12.92 6.80
C ASP A 434 -20.71 13.81 7.74
N GLY A 435 -20.36 14.99 7.26
CA GLY A 435 -19.54 15.95 8.00
C GLY A 435 -18.02 15.71 7.96
N HIS A 436 -17.56 14.60 7.35
CA HIS A 436 -16.15 14.25 7.25
C HIS A 436 -15.57 14.40 5.84
N ALA A 437 -16.37 14.86 4.88
CA ALA A 437 -15.90 15.13 3.52
C ALA A 437 -14.84 16.24 3.49
N ASP A 438 -13.89 16.12 2.56
CA ASP A 438 -13.05 17.27 2.18
C ASP A 438 -13.91 18.23 1.34
N PRO A 439 -14.04 19.52 1.70
CA PRO A 439 -14.82 20.47 0.92
C PRO A 439 -14.35 20.61 -0.53
N ALA A 440 -13.06 20.39 -0.79
CA ALA A 440 -12.48 20.47 -2.13
C ALA A 440 -12.67 19.17 -2.93
N ASP A 441 -12.96 18.04 -2.28
CA ASP A 441 -13.28 16.77 -2.92
C ASP A 441 -14.31 15.95 -2.12
N PRO A 442 -15.60 16.31 -2.20
CA PRO A 442 -16.61 15.76 -1.31
C PRO A 442 -16.97 14.29 -1.57
N SER A 443 -16.57 13.73 -2.72
CA SER A 443 -16.87 12.35 -3.09
C SER A 443 -15.81 11.34 -2.69
N HIS A 444 -14.64 11.82 -2.26
CA HIS A 444 -13.46 10.99 -2.07
C HIS A 444 -13.29 10.56 -0.61
N PRO A 445 -12.82 9.34 -0.33
CA PRO A 445 -12.83 8.81 1.03
C PRO A 445 -12.02 9.66 2.00
N GLU A 446 -12.51 9.68 3.23
CA GLU A 446 -11.84 10.26 4.40
C GLU A 446 -10.64 9.40 4.85
N PRO A 447 -9.70 9.96 5.64
CA PRO A 447 -8.65 9.18 6.28
C PRO A 447 -9.22 8.04 7.12
N LEU A 448 -8.57 6.88 7.09
CA LEU A 448 -8.98 5.70 7.83
C LEU A 448 -7.87 5.15 8.72
N PHE A 449 -6.62 5.16 8.27
CA PHE A 449 -5.52 4.51 8.98
C PHE A 449 -4.36 5.48 9.20
N VAL A 450 -3.87 5.53 10.44
CA VAL A 450 -2.61 6.18 10.82
C VAL A 450 -1.58 5.08 11.05
N HIS A 451 -0.78 4.82 10.03
CA HIS A 451 0.34 3.88 10.10
C HIS A 451 1.56 4.62 10.64
N ALA A 452 1.75 4.59 11.95
CA ALA A 452 2.81 5.29 12.70
C ALA A 452 4.20 4.62 12.58
N ASN A 453 4.53 4.21 11.36
CA ASN A 453 5.73 3.47 10.99
C ASN A 453 7.04 4.19 11.35
N LEU A 454 7.07 5.53 11.31
CA LEU A 454 8.27 6.33 11.54
C LEU A 454 8.41 6.86 12.96
N LEU A 455 7.33 6.99 13.73
CA LEU A 455 7.36 7.54 15.10
C LEU A 455 8.41 6.87 16.00
N LYS A 456 8.61 5.58 15.79
CA LYS A 456 9.53 4.73 16.54
C LYS A 456 11.01 5.02 16.25
N HIS A 457 11.30 5.75 15.17
CA HIS A 457 12.62 6.18 14.70
C HIS A 457 12.89 7.69 14.89
N MET A 458 11.94 8.44 15.44
CA MET A 458 12.09 9.88 15.70
C MET A 458 12.82 10.14 17.02
N SER A 459 13.35 11.35 17.22
CA SER A 459 14.00 11.80 18.45
C SER A 459 13.54 13.21 18.83
N GLY A 460 13.35 13.42 20.14
CA GLY A 460 12.99 14.75 20.67
C GLY A 460 11.57 15.21 20.31
N VAL A 461 10.69 14.26 20.00
CA VAL A 461 9.27 14.48 19.77
C VAL A 461 8.52 14.25 21.08
N ARG A 462 7.55 15.11 21.40
CA ARG A 462 6.72 15.02 22.61
C ARG A 462 5.27 14.73 22.22
N PRO A 463 4.55 13.91 23.01
CA PRO A 463 3.09 13.83 22.88
C PRO A 463 2.45 15.22 22.94
N GLY A 464 1.47 15.46 22.07
CA GLY A 464 0.74 16.71 21.88
C GLY A 464 1.18 17.54 20.67
N ASP A 465 2.33 17.22 20.07
CA ASP A 465 2.93 17.98 18.96
C ASP A 465 3.27 17.11 17.73
N VAL A 466 2.88 15.84 17.70
CA VAL A 466 3.38 14.87 16.69
C VAL A 466 2.53 14.86 15.42
N PHE A 467 1.21 14.86 15.60
CA PHE A 467 0.23 14.60 14.55
C PHE A 467 -0.59 15.86 14.26
N THR A 468 0.12 16.98 14.06
CA THR A 468 -0.50 18.31 13.97
C THR A 468 -0.83 18.73 12.54
N LEU A 469 -0.07 18.21 11.56
CA LEU A 469 -0.17 18.59 10.15
C LEU A 469 -0.32 17.39 9.22
N PHE A 470 -1.18 17.55 8.21
CA PHE A 470 -1.19 16.69 7.02
C PHE A 470 -0.31 17.30 5.96
N ARG A 471 0.51 16.47 5.30
CA ARG A 471 1.17 16.83 4.06
C ARG A 471 0.71 15.89 2.95
N ARG A 472 0.10 16.46 1.93
CA ARG A 472 -0.65 15.73 0.91
C ARG A 472 -0.60 16.42 -0.45
N LEU A 473 -0.91 15.67 -1.50
CA LEU A 473 -1.31 16.28 -2.76
C LEU A 473 -2.63 17.05 -2.55
N VAL A 474 -2.79 18.16 -3.28
CA VAL A 474 -4.04 18.91 -3.30
C VAL A 474 -5.18 17.97 -3.74
N PRO A 475 -6.37 18.02 -3.10
CA PRO A 475 -7.49 17.15 -3.44
C PRO A 475 -7.80 17.08 -4.95
N GLY A 476 -8.10 15.89 -5.45
CA GLY A 476 -8.29 15.60 -6.87
C GLY A 476 -7.01 15.29 -7.66
N GLN A 477 -5.83 15.33 -7.02
CA GLN A 477 -4.55 14.96 -7.64
C GLN A 477 -4.01 13.60 -7.20
N ASP A 478 -4.66 12.93 -6.25
CA ASP A 478 -4.17 11.73 -5.58
C ASP A 478 -5.00 10.47 -5.83
N ASP A 479 -5.87 10.49 -6.84
CA ASP A 479 -6.64 9.31 -7.23
C ASP A 479 -5.75 8.26 -7.93
N VAL A 480 -5.56 7.13 -7.26
CA VAL A 480 -4.72 6.01 -7.69
C VAL A 480 -5.39 5.17 -8.79
N ARG A 481 -6.72 5.27 -8.92
CA ARG A 481 -7.52 4.44 -9.82
C ARG A 481 -7.86 5.14 -11.13
N ASN A 482 -7.41 6.38 -11.31
CA ASN A 482 -7.64 7.16 -12.52
C ASN A 482 -9.14 7.29 -12.88
N GLU A 483 -10.00 7.31 -11.86
CA GLU A 483 -11.43 7.59 -11.93
C GLU A 483 -11.70 9.09 -12.14
N TYR A 484 -10.78 9.95 -11.69
CA TYR A 484 -10.78 11.39 -11.84
C TYR A 484 -9.53 11.86 -12.61
N ARG A 485 -9.71 12.70 -13.64
CA ARG A 485 -8.60 13.30 -14.38
C ARG A 485 -8.15 14.61 -13.70
N PRO A 486 -6.83 14.91 -13.62
CA PRO A 486 -5.74 14.20 -14.30
C PRO A 486 -4.89 13.34 -13.36
N ALA A 487 -4.83 12.02 -13.61
CA ALA A 487 -3.84 11.07 -13.04
C ALA A 487 -2.35 11.38 -13.36
N LYS A 488 -2.05 12.61 -13.81
CA LYS A 488 -0.69 13.09 -14.11
C LYS A 488 0.08 13.48 -12.86
N ALA A 489 -0.60 13.97 -11.81
CA ALA A 489 0.06 14.43 -10.60
C ALA A 489 0.81 13.29 -9.89
N LEU A 490 0.20 12.10 -9.82
CA LEU A 490 0.83 10.88 -9.30
C LEU A 490 2.06 10.43 -10.10
N HIS A 491 2.29 10.94 -11.32
CA HIS A 491 3.50 10.69 -12.09
C HIS A 491 4.58 11.76 -11.85
N SER A 492 4.31 12.78 -11.03
CA SER A 492 5.18 13.94 -10.80
C SER A 492 5.50 14.15 -9.32
N VAL A 493 5.05 13.24 -8.44
CA VAL A 493 5.26 13.28 -7.00
C VAL A 493 6.15 12.13 -6.54
N THR A 494 6.92 12.34 -5.49
CA THR A 494 7.67 11.30 -4.80
C THR A 494 7.59 11.52 -3.30
N GLY A 495 7.87 10.48 -2.51
CA GLY A 495 8.10 10.63 -1.09
C GLY A 495 9.02 9.57 -0.54
N GLY A 496 9.54 9.83 0.65
CA GLY A 496 10.49 8.95 1.29
C GLY A 496 10.90 9.40 2.67
N GLY A 497 11.59 8.51 3.38
CA GLY A 497 12.21 8.81 4.67
C GLY A 497 13.59 9.45 4.47
N SER A 498 13.94 10.38 5.35
CA SER A 498 15.28 10.97 5.42
C SER A 498 15.72 11.10 6.88
N SER A 499 17.02 10.94 7.13
CA SER A 499 17.58 11.20 8.45
C SER A 499 17.77 12.70 8.65
N VAL A 500 17.10 13.23 9.65
CA VAL A 500 17.20 14.63 10.06
C VAL A 500 18.04 14.70 11.34
N ALA A 501 19.15 15.45 11.27
CA ALA A 501 20.10 15.57 12.37
C ALA A 501 19.40 16.01 13.68
N GLY A 502 19.58 15.22 14.74
CA GLY A 502 18.96 15.45 16.05
C GLY A 502 17.46 15.10 16.16
N LYS A 503 16.82 14.70 15.06
CA LYS A 503 15.39 14.37 14.98
C LYS A 503 15.10 12.93 14.58
N GLY A 504 16.09 12.18 14.11
CA GLY A 504 15.89 10.80 13.67
C GLY A 504 15.33 10.77 12.25
N LEU A 505 14.46 9.81 11.95
CA LEU A 505 13.84 9.70 10.62
C LEU A 505 12.57 10.55 10.50
N CYS A 506 12.48 11.31 9.41
CA CYS A 506 11.29 12.06 9.00
C CYS A 506 10.90 11.63 7.59
N SER A 507 9.61 11.49 7.30
CA SER A 507 9.14 11.35 5.91
C SER A 507 8.70 12.68 5.34
N ASP A 508 8.83 12.81 4.02
CA ASP A 508 8.24 13.92 3.27
C ASP A 508 7.74 13.45 1.90
N ILE A 509 6.80 14.19 1.32
CA ILE A 509 6.41 14.12 -0.09
C ILE A 509 6.77 15.45 -0.79
N ILE A 510 7.26 15.35 -2.01
CA ILE A 510 7.66 16.49 -2.84
C ILE A 510 7.26 16.26 -4.31
N ALA A 511 6.96 17.34 -5.01
CA ALA A 511 6.82 17.33 -6.45
C ALA A 511 8.22 17.40 -7.07
N PHE A 512 8.60 16.41 -7.88
CA PHE A 512 9.91 16.40 -8.54
C PHE A 512 9.87 17.05 -9.93
N ARG A 513 8.67 17.32 -10.45
CA ARG A 513 8.42 18.10 -11.68
C ARG A 513 7.03 18.75 -11.62
N GLY A 514 6.71 19.59 -12.60
CA GLY A 514 5.41 20.25 -12.67
C GLY A 514 4.22 19.27 -12.75
N GLY A 515 3.06 19.72 -12.28
CA GLY A 515 1.79 19.00 -12.37
C GLY A 515 1.38 18.22 -11.12
N ALA A 516 2.14 18.33 -10.02
CA ALA A 516 1.75 17.87 -8.69
C ALA A 516 1.86 19.05 -7.71
N ASP A 517 0.75 19.43 -7.10
CA ASP A 517 0.65 20.48 -6.11
C ASP A 517 0.54 19.84 -4.72
N ILE A 518 1.40 20.26 -3.81
CA ILE A 518 1.47 19.71 -2.45
C ILE A 518 1.11 20.81 -1.46
N GLU A 519 0.22 20.47 -0.55
CA GLU A 519 -0.18 21.35 0.53
C GLU A 519 0.17 20.77 1.90
N THR A 520 0.22 21.65 2.90
CA THR A 520 0.37 21.27 4.29
C THR A 520 -0.75 21.94 5.07
N VAL A 521 -1.64 21.14 5.65
CA VAL A 521 -2.89 21.61 6.26
C VAL A 521 -2.99 21.15 7.71
N ASP A 522 -3.71 21.92 8.53
CA ASP A 522 -3.90 21.64 9.95
C ASP A 522 -4.91 20.50 10.14
N THR A 523 -4.50 19.49 10.89
CA THR A 523 -5.28 18.26 11.14
C THR A 523 -6.59 18.50 11.87
N THR A 524 -6.69 19.56 12.68
CA THR A 524 -7.86 19.85 13.51
C THR A 524 -9.05 20.43 12.72
N THR A 525 -8.79 20.96 11.53
CA THR A 525 -9.79 21.63 10.69
C THR A 525 -10.21 20.81 9.47
N SER A 526 -9.39 19.85 9.06
CA SER A 526 -9.67 18.95 7.93
C SER A 526 -10.60 17.80 8.32
N PHE A 527 -11.37 17.29 7.34
CA PHE A 527 -12.26 16.12 7.48
C PHE A 527 -13.19 16.17 8.72
N GLY A 528 -13.83 17.33 8.95
CA GLY A 528 -14.74 17.51 10.09
C GLY A 528 -14.05 17.50 11.46
N GLY A 529 -12.73 17.68 11.51
CA GLY A 529 -11.95 17.59 12.75
C GLY A 529 -11.78 16.16 13.23
N MET A 530 -11.78 15.17 12.34
CA MET A 530 -11.60 13.74 12.65
C MET A 530 -10.37 13.45 13.53
N MET A 531 -9.28 14.20 13.34
CA MET A 531 -8.05 14.01 14.11
C MET A 531 -8.09 14.62 15.52
N LYS A 532 -9.16 15.35 15.87
CA LYS A 532 -9.27 16.04 17.15
C LYS A 532 -9.24 15.02 18.30
N GLY A 533 -8.23 15.12 19.15
CA GLY A 533 -8.02 14.23 20.29
C GLY A 533 -7.44 12.86 19.93
N PHE A 534 -7.19 12.57 18.64
CA PHE A 534 -6.56 11.32 18.23
C PHE A 534 -5.17 11.16 18.86
N GLU A 535 -4.37 12.22 18.88
CA GLU A 535 -3.02 12.17 19.43
C GLU A 535 -3.01 11.82 20.93
N ASP A 536 -3.84 12.51 21.71
CA ASP A 536 -4.00 12.22 23.14
C ASP A 536 -4.43 10.77 23.36
N GLN A 537 -5.37 10.29 22.54
CA GLN A 537 -5.85 8.91 22.60
C GLN A 537 -4.74 7.92 22.26
N PHE A 538 -4.02 8.13 21.15
CA PHE A 538 -2.91 7.29 20.69
C PHE A 538 -1.82 7.17 21.78
N PHE A 539 -1.43 8.28 22.40
CA PHE A 539 -0.43 8.27 23.47
C PHE A 539 -0.96 7.73 24.80
N SER A 540 -2.26 7.82 25.07
CA SER A 540 -2.88 7.24 26.28
C SER A 540 -2.74 5.72 26.35
N TYR A 541 -2.54 5.06 25.20
CA TYR A 541 -2.32 3.62 25.12
C TYR A 541 -0.87 3.18 25.41
N GLY A 542 0.03 4.12 25.71
CA GLY A 542 1.42 3.81 26.07
C GLY A 542 2.39 3.75 24.89
N ALA A 543 1.98 4.19 23.69
CA ALA A 543 2.91 4.44 22.60
C ALA A 543 3.92 5.52 23.02
N LEU A 544 5.22 5.31 22.84
CA LEU A 544 6.23 6.32 23.17
C LEU A 544 7.11 6.62 21.93
N PRO A 545 7.37 7.90 21.61
CA PRO A 545 8.26 8.28 20.51
C PRO A 545 9.70 7.79 20.73
N GLY A 546 10.39 7.41 19.64
CA GLY A 546 11.85 7.23 19.65
C GLY A 546 12.43 6.05 20.42
N LEU A 547 11.62 5.04 20.74
CA LEU A 547 12.04 3.94 21.60
C LEU A 547 13.00 2.91 20.99
N TRP A 548 13.27 2.87 19.68
CA TRP A 548 14.18 1.87 19.08
C TRP A 548 15.68 2.16 19.26
N ARG A 549 16.06 2.92 20.29
CA ARG A 549 17.46 3.04 20.67
C ARG A 549 18.02 1.74 21.22
#